data_AF-A0A256JBB7-F1
#
_entry.id   AF-A0A256JBB7-F1
#
_cell.length_a   1.000
_cell.length_b   1.000
_cell.length_c   1.000
_cell.angle_alpha   90.00
_cell.angle_beta   90.00
_cell.angle_gamma   90.00
#
_symmetry.space_group_name_H-M   'P 1'
#
loop_
_entity.id
_entity.type
_entity.pdbx_description
1 polymer ?
#
loop_
_entity_poly.entity_id
_entity_poly.type
_entity_poly.pdbx_seq_one_letter_code
_entity_poly.pdbx_strand_id
1 'polypeptide(L)'
;MTDQPLAVVAGPDEHGLGEELAACGVAINRIEGLVTADALAEAGIADAAYFVLTDVEEATGIPVAKEKNPEVQIVTYASRSLPEFVATVADLAVGPELLDAATVAEELTGDADDPAEPADDADGPSEP
;
A
#
# COMPACT_ATOMS: atom_id res chain seq x y z
N MET A 1 14.88 15.84 4.67
CA MET A 1 13.87 15.32 5.61
C MET A 1 13.74 13.86 5.26
N THR A 2 13.74 12.97 6.24
CA THR A 2 13.53 11.53 6.00
C THR A 2 12.20 11.38 5.27
N ASP A 3 12.27 11.05 3.99
CA ASP A 3 11.12 10.77 3.12
C ASP A 3 10.63 9.35 3.46
N GLN A 4 10.17 9.17 4.69
CA GLN A 4 9.64 7.90 5.14
C GLN A 4 8.16 7.86 4.75
N PRO A 5 7.76 6.94 3.86
CA PRO A 5 6.37 6.84 3.45
C PRO A 5 5.49 6.49 4.66
N LEU A 6 4.27 7.02 4.68
CA LEU A 6 3.26 6.70 5.69
C LEU A 6 2.30 5.63 5.14
N ALA A 7 2.06 4.59 5.92
CA ALA A 7 1.00 3.62 5.68
C ALA A 7 -0.09 3.74 6.75
N VAL A 8 -1.34 3.85 6.30
CA VAL A 8 -2.52 3.77 7.15
C VAL A 8 -3.05 2.34 7.10
N VAL A 9 -2.99 1.63 8.23
CA VAL A 9 -3.44 0.24 8.34
C VAL A 9 -4.80 0.21 9.04
N ALA A 10 -5.79 -0.36 8.37
CA ALA A 10 -7.14 -0.52 8.86
C ALA A 10 -7.49 -2.00 9.07
N GLY A 11 -8.09 -2.30 10.23
CA GLY A 11 -8.46 -3.65 10.63
C GLY A 11 -7.53 -4.26 11.68
N PRO A 12 -7.76 -5.54 12.06
CA PRO A 12 -7.07 -6.18 13.17
C PRO A 12 -5.61 -6.52 12.87
N ASP A 13 -5.19 -6.51 11.59
CA ASP A 13 -3.82 -6.84 11.16
C ASP A 13 -3.32 -8.17 11.75
N GLU A 14 -4.14 -9.22 11.66
CA GLU A 14 -3.88 -10.52 12.30
C GLU A 14 -2.61 -11.23 11.80
N HIS A 15 -2.13 -10.83 10.61
CA HIS A 15 -0.92 -11.34 9.98
C HIS A 15 0.27 -10.39 10.10
N GLY A 16 0.12 -9.22 10.72
CA GLY A 16 1.21 -8.30 11.04
C GLY A 16 1.81 -7.54 9.85
N LEU A 17 1.07 -7.30 8.77
CA LEU A 17 1.59 -6.55 7.60
C LEU A 17 2.01 -5.13 7.98
N GLY A 18 1.30 -4.49 8.91
CA GLY A 18 1.71 -3.19 9.42
C GLY A 18 3.08 -3.23 10.12
N GLU A 19 3.40 -4.31 10.84
CA GLU A 19 4.69 -4.45 11.53
C GLU A 19 5.84 -4.67 10.55
N GLU A 20 5.62 -5.47 9.51
CA GLU A 20 6.61 -5.71 8.46
C GLU A 20 6.91 -4.42 7.66
N LEU A 21 5.88 -3.64 7.32
CA LEU A 21 6.06 -2.32 6.70
C LEU A 21 6.87 -1.37 7.62
N ALA A 22 6.62 -1.37 8.93
CA ALA A 22 7.43 -0.60 9.87
C ALA A 22 8.90 -1.04 9.88
N ALA A 23 9.15 -2.35 9.78
CA ALA A 23 10.51 -2.91 9.69
C ALA A 23 11.23 -2.46 8.40
N CYS A 24 10.50 -2.27 7.30
CA CYS A 24 10.99 -1.69 6.05
C CYS A 24 11.17 -0.16 6.08
N GLY A 25 10.88 0.50 7.22
CA GLY A 25 11.09 1.94 7.39
C GLY A 25 9.88 2.83 7.06
N VAL A 26 8.71 2.23 6.88
CA VAL A 26 7.42 2.92 6.67
C VAL A 26 6.86 3.38 8.03
N ALA A 27 6.36 4.61 8.11
CA ALA A 27 5.62 5.07 9.28
C ALA A 27 4.22 4.44 9.31
N ILE A 28 3.75 3.94 10.45
CA ILE A 28 2.47 3.22 10.53
C ILE A 28 1.49 3.98 11.42
N ASN A 29 0.34 4.32 10.84
CA ASN A 29 -0.84 4.77 11.59
C ASN A 29 -1.93 3.71 11.49
N ARG A 30 -2.50 3.33 12.63
CA ARG A 30 -3.53 2.27 12.69
C ARG A 30 -4.90 2.87 12.97
N ILE A 31 -5.92 2.35 12.29
CA ILE A 31 -7.32 2.64 12.57
C ILE A 31 -7.93 1.43 13.28
N GLU A 32 -8.20 1.60 14.57
CA GLU A 32 -8.89 0.60 15.39
C GLU A 32 -10.41 0.77 15.22
N GLY A 33 -11.05 -0.14 14.48
CA GLY A 33 -12.49 -0.15 14.25
C GLY A 33 -12.91 0.38 12.88
N LEU A 34 -14.00 1.15 12.85
CA LEU A 34 -14.67 1.55 11.60
C LEU A 34 -13.83 2.53 10.77
N VAL A 35 -13.61 2.20 9.50
CA VAL A 35 -12.90 3.02 8.52
C VAL A 35 -13.84 4.09 7.97
N THR A 36 -13.98 5.16 8.74
CA THR A 36 -14.77 6.33 8.36
C THR A 36 -13.90 7.41 7.74
N ALA A 37 -14.52 8.35 7.03
CA ALA A 37 -13.84 9.51 6.49
C ALA A 37 -13.11 10.34 7.56
N ASP A 38 -13.64 10.38 8.79
CA ASP A 38 -13.02 11.09 9.91
C ASP A 38 -11.78 10.33 10.41
N ALA A 39 -11.92 9.02 10.66
CA ALA A 39 -10.81 8.15 11.07
C ALA A 39 -9.65 8.15 10.07
N LEU A 40 -9.97 8.12 8.76
CA LEU A 40 -8.96 8.24 7.70
C LEU A 40 -8.23 9.60 7.74
N ALA A 41 -8.95 10.68 8.01
CA ALA A 41 -8.34 12.01 8.12
C ALA A 41 -7.44 12.11 9.36
N GLU A 42 -7.91 11.60 10.50
CA GLU A 42 -7.11 11.56 11.75
C GLU A 42 -5.87 10.69 11.61
N ALA A 43 -5.96 9.58 10.86
CA ALA A 43 -4.83 8.71 10.55
C ALA A 43 -3.86 9.30 9.53
N GLY A 44 -4.14 10.45 8.93
CA GLY A 44 -3.25 11.11 7.98
C GLY A 44 -3.27 10.53 6.57
N ILE A 45 -4.40 9.98 6.11
CA ILE A 45 -4.52 9.40 4.76
C ILE A 45 -4.15 10.39 3.63
N ALA A 46 -4.34 11.69 3.89
CA ALA A 46 -4.10 12.75 2.92
C ALA A 46 -2.65 12.79 2.41
N ASP A 47 -1.71 12.41 3.28
CA ASP A 47 -0.26 12.39 3.00
C ASP A 47 0.31 10.96 3.03
N ALA A 48 -0.56 9.94 3.17
CA ALA A 48 -0.14 8.55 3.19
C ALA A 48 0.22 8.06 1.79
N ALA A 49 1.30 7.30 1.70
CA ALA A 49 1.67 6.59 0.48
C ALA A 49 0.81 5.32 0.31
N TYR A 50 0.47 4.65 1.42
CA TYR A 50 -0.23 3.38 1.39
C TYR A 50 -1.48 3.39 2.28
N PHE A 51 -2.55 2.79 1.81
CA PHE A 51 -3.71 2.43 2.60
C PHE A 51 -3.86 0.92 2.61
N VAL A 52 -3.58 0.31 3.76
CA VAL A 52 -3.57 -1.14 3.94
C VAL A 52 -4.87 -1.55 4.63
N LEU A 53 -5.69 -2.33 3.95
CA LEU A 53 -6.93 -2.90 4.47
C LEU A 53 -6.70 -4.37 4.81
N THR A 54 -6.76 -4.70 6.09
CA THR A 54 -6.64 -6.10 6.58
C THR A 54 -7.98 -6.74 6.90
N ASP A 55 -9.03 -5.94 6.98
CA ASP A 55 -10.40 -6.40 7.17
C ASP A 55 -11.30 -6.01 6.00
N VAL A 56 -11.80 -7.02 5.28
CA VAL A 56 -12.69 -6.81 4.13
C VAL A 56 -14.05 -6.23 4.52
N GLU A 57 -14.47 -6.34 5.78
CA GLU A 57 -15.72 -5.73 6.24
C GLU A 57 -15.65 -4.20 6.13
N GLU A 58 -14.46 -3.64 6.25
CA GLU A 58 -14.17 -2.22 6.14
C GLU A 58 -13.81 -1.76 4.70
N ALA A 59 -13.97 -2.63 3.70
CA ALA A 59 -13.62 -2.34 2.31
C ALA A 59 -14.35 -1.11 1.75
N THR A 60 -15.48 -0.71 2.32
CA THR A 60 -16.17 0.54 1.95
C THR A 60 -15.35 1.81 2.20
N GLY A 61 -14.29 1.73 3.03
CA GLY A 61 -13.34 2.82 3.24
C GLY A 61 -12.39 3.07 2.07
N ILE A 62 -12.18 2.10 1.17
CA ILE A 62 -11.30 2.24 -0.01
C ILE A 62 -11.68 3.41 -0.92
N PRO A 63 -12.92 3.55 -1.41
CA PRO A 63 -13.30 4.70 -2.22
C PRO A 63 -13.14 6.02 -1.46
N VAL A 64 -13.44 6.04 -0.16
CA VAL A 64 -13.30 7.23 0.69
C VAL A 64 -11.83 7.65 0.84
N ALA A 65 -10.91 6.68 0.95
CA ALA A 65 -9.48 6.93 0.97
C ALA A 65 -9.02 7.57 -0.35
N LYS A 66 -9.42 7.01 -1.51
CA LYS A 66 -9.13 7.59 -2.83
C LYS A 66 -9.72 8.99 -3.02
N GLU A 67 -10.89 9.28 -2.45
CA GLU A 67 -11.46 10.64 -2.48
C GLU A 67 -10.61 11.67 -1.72
N LYS A 68 -9.95 11.25 -0.63
CA LYS A 68 -9.10 12.13 0.18
C LYS A 68 -7.70 12.26 -0.37
N ASN A 69 -7.15 11.16 -0.88
CA ASN A 69 -5.85 11.10 -1.50
C ASN A 69 -5.97 10.20 -2.74
N PRO A 70 -6.09 10.76 -3.95
CA PRO A 70 -6.21 9.96 -5.17
C PRO A 70 -4.91 9.22 -5.52
N GLU A 71 -3.78 9.67 -4.98
CA GLU A 71 -2.44 9.11 -5.21
C GLU A 71 -2.09 7.98 -4.22
N VAL A 72 -2.89 7.78 -3.15
CA VAL A 72 -2.65 6.70 -2.19
C VAL A 72 -2.74 5.34 -2.87
N GLN A 73 -1.79 4.45 -2.60
CA GLN A 73 -1.82 3.08 -3.08
C GLN A 73 -2.68 2.23 -2.15
N ILE A 74 -3.79 1.69 -2.68
CA ILE A 74 -4.72 0.85 -1.93
C ILE A 74 -4.20 -0.59 -1.96
N VAL A 75 -3.84 -1.12 -0.80
CA VAL A 75 -3.37 -2.49 -0.60
C VAL A 75 -4.36 -3.22 0.27
N THR A 76 -4.81 -4.40 -0.15
CA THR A 76 -5.63 -5.28 0.68
C THR A 76 -4.86 -6.54 1.01
N TYR A 77 -4.80 -6.86 2.30
CA TYR A 77 -4.13 -8.05 2.82
C TYR A 77 -5.03 -8.81 3.78
N ALA A 78 -5.85 -9.69 3.22
CA ALA A 78 -6.88 -10.42 3.96
C ALA A 78 -7.11 -11.80 3.33
N SER A 79 -7.49 -12.80 4.13
CA SER A 79 -7.82 -14.15 3.62
C SER A 79 -9.10 -14.18 2.80
N ARG A 80 -9.97 -13.16 2.97
CA ARG A 80 -11.22 -13.05 2.22
C ARG A 80 -11.03 -12.15 1.01
N SER A 81 -11.74 -12.45 -0.06
CA SER A 81 -11.76 -11.61 -1.25
C SER A 81 -12.56 -10.33 -1.00
N LEU A 82 -12.11 -9.23 -1.61
CA LEU A 82 -12.86 -7.98 -1.66
C LEU A 82 -14.20 -8.16 -2.38
N PRO A 83 -15.22 -7.38 -2.00
CA PRO A 83 -16.43 -7.25 -2.82
C PRO A 83 -16.09 -6.70 -4.21
N GLU A 84 -16.81 -7.17 -5.24
CA GLU A 84 -16.54 -6.80 -6.65
C GLU A 84 -16.54 -5.29 -6.91
N PHE A 85 -17.39 -4.53 -6.20
CA PHE A 85 -17.49 -3.08 -6.35
C PHE A 85 -16.28 -2.30 -5.81
N VAL A 86 -15.50 -2.92 -4.92
CA VAL A 86 -14.30 -2.33 -4.33
C VAL A 86 -13.03 -2.88 -4.96
N ALA A 87 -13.06 -4.15 -5.38
CA ALA A 87 -11.92 -4.82 -6.00
C ALA A 87 -11.37 -4.09 -7.22
N THR A 88 -12.22 -3.34 -7.94
CA THR A 88 -11.80 -2.53 -9.09
C THR A 88 -11.07 -1.24 -8.72
N VAL A 89 -11.14 -0.81 -7.46
CA VAL A 89 -10.52 0.41 -6.94
C VAL A 89 -9.24 0.11 -6.18
N ALA A 90 -9.10 -1.11 -5.66
CA ALA A 90 -7.87 -1.56 -5.01
C ALA A 90 -6.75 -1.71 -6.04
N ASP A 91 -5.57 -1.16 -5.71
CA ASP A 91 -4.39 -1.24 -6.57
C ASP A 91 -3.70 -2.62 -6.44
N LEU A 92 -3.67 -3.15 -5.21
CA LEU A 92 -3.12 -4.48 -4.90
C LEU A 92 -4.04 -5.23 -3.93
N ALA A 93 -4.33 -6.50 -4.22
CA ALA A 93 -5.06 -7.39 -3.33
C ALA A 93 -4.35 -8.74 -3.22
N VAL A 94 -3.85 -9.06 -2.03
CA VAL A 94 -3.05 -10.24 -1.75
C VAL A 94 -3.62 -10.98 -0.56
N GLY A 95 -3.71 -12.30 -0.66
CA GLY A 95 -4.11 -13.16 0.44
C GLY A 95 -2.88 -13.62 1.25
N PRO A 96 -2.99 -13.75 2.59
CA PRO A 96 -1.93 -14.29 3.44
C PRO A 96 -1.61 -15.76 3.14
N GLU A 97 -2.50 -16.47 2.44
CA GLU A 97 -2.26 -17.83 1.94
C GLU A 97 -1.42 -17.86 0.65
N LEU A 98 -1.25 -16.72 -0.03
CA LEU A 98 -0.48 -16.60 -1.26
C LEU A 98 0.92 -16.08 -0.99
N LEU A 99 1.04 -15.01 -0.20
CA LEU A 99 2.29 -14.36 0.18
C LEU A 99 2.24 -13.97 1.67
N ASP A 100 3.34 -14.18 2.38
CA ASP A 100 3.50 -13.69 3.75
C ASP A 100 3.68 -12.18 3.82
N ALA A 101 3.41 -11.63 5.00
CA ALA A 101 3.41 -10.20 5.26
C ALA A 101 4.78 -9.54 5.00
N ALA A 102 5.87 -10.25 5.32
CA ALA A 102 7.23 -9.77 5.11
C ALA A 102 7.50 -9.57 3.62
N THR A 103 7.22 -10.59 2.81
CA THR A 103 7.40 -10.52 1.36
C THR A 103 6.54 -9.39 0.75
N VAL A 104 5.28 -9.23 1.18
CA VAL A 104 4.43 -8.13 0.68
C VAL A 104 4.98 -6.76 1.06
N ALA A 105 5.49 -6.59 2.27
CA ALA A 105 6.09 -5.32 2.70
C ALA A 105 7.37 -5.00 1.92
N GLU A 106 8.21 -6.01 1.66
CA GLU A 106 9.41 -5.88 0.84
C GLU A 106 9.07 -5.48 -0.59
N GLU A 107 8.08 -6.10 -1.23
CA GLU A 107 7.67 -5.74 -2.59
C GLU A 107 7.12 -4.31 -2.66
N LEU A 108 6.28 -3.91 -1.70
CA LEU A 108 5.68 -2.57 -1.65
C LEU A 108 6.71 -1.44 -1.47
N THR A 109 7.81 -1.74 -0.79
CA THR A 109 8.88 -0.77 -0.48
C THR A 109 10.08 -0.88 -1.41
N GLY A 110 10.27 -2.03 -2.05
CA GLY A 110 11.33 -2.32 -3.01
C GLY A 110 11.03 -1.86 -4.43
N ASP A 111 9.76 -1.83 -4.86
CA ASP A 111 9.36 -1.35 -6.20
C ASP A 111 9.53 0.18 -6.35
N ALA A 112 9.65 0.91 -5.23
CA ALA A 112 9.98 2.34 -5.23
C ALA A 112 11.44 2.63 -5.66
N ASP A 113 12.28 1.59 -5.70
CA ASP A 113 13.69 1.62 -6.13
C ASP A 113 13.83 0.79 -7.43
N ASP A 114 12.96 0.99 -8.41
CA ASP A 114 13.26 0.65 -9.82
C ASP A 114 13.89 1.89 -10.49
N PRO A 115 15.22 2.09 -10.43
CA PRO A 115 15.88 2.93 -11.41
C PRO A 115 15.74 2.19 -12.73
N ALA A 116 14.70 2.55 -13.49
CA ALA A 116 14.50 2.16 -14.87
C ALA A 116 15.86 1.99 -15.54
N GLU A 117 16.15 0.76 -15.99
CA GLU A 117 17.40 0.38 -16.62
C GLU A 117 17.89 1.52 -17.52
N PRO A 118 19.12 2.06 -17.34
CA PRO A 118 19.68 2.93 -18.35
C PRO A 118 19.76 2.09 -19.62
N ALA A 119 19.03 2.50 -20.65
CA ALA A 119 19.17 1.95 -21.98
C ALA A 119 20.65 2.05 -22.39
N ASP A 120 21.38 0.97 -22.17
CA ASP A 120 22.72 0.74 -22.69
C ASP A 120 22.55 0.43 -24.17
N ASP A 121 22.35 1.48 -24.96
CA ASP A 121 22.58 1.43 -26.40
C ASP A 121 23.68 2.45 -26.72
N ALA A 122 24.88 2.10 -26.24
CA ALA A 122 26.12 2.67 -26.70
C ALA A 122 26.77 1.68 -27.67
N ASP A 123 26.34 1.70 -28.94
CA ASP A 123 27.18 1.24 -30.05
C ASP A 123 27.36 2.41 -31.04
N GLY A 124 28.46 3.15 -30.85
CA GLY A 124 29.05 3.99 -31.90
C GLY A 124 29.82 3.13 -32.92
N PRO A 125 30.62 3.70 -33.86
CA PRO A 125 30.85 5.10 -34.13
C PRO A 125 30.48 5.52 -35.57
N SER A 126 30.39 6.84 -35.77
CA SER A 126 30.57 7.44 -37.09
C SER A 126 32.01 7.25 -37.55
N GLU A 127 32.22 6.74 -38.76
CA GLU A 127 33.40 7.01 -39.60
C GLU A 127 33.21 6.36 -40.99
N PRO A 128 33.84 6.88 -42.07
CA PRO A 128 34.20 8.27 -42.40
C PRO A 128 33.41 8.84 -43.60
#